data_AF-A0A8H8P6P0-F1
#
_entry.id   AF-A0A8H8P6P0-F1
#
_cell.length_a   1.000
_cell.length_b   1.000
_cell.length_c   1.000
_cell.angle_alpha   90.00
_cell.angle_beta   90.00
_cell.angle_gamma   90.00
#
_symmetry.space_group_name_H-M   'P 1'
#
loop_
_entity.id
_entity.type
_entity.pdbx_description
1 polymer ?
#
loop_
_entity_poly.entity_id
_entity_poly.type
_entity_poly.pdbx_seq_one_letter_code
_entity_poly.pdbx_strand_id
1 'polypeptide(L)'
;MSGVTNKAKQATEIGYELPWVEKYRPQTLNDIVGNVETIDRLKVIAQDGNCPHIIISGMPGIGKTTSIHCLAHAMLGDAYKEGVLELNASDERGIDVVRGKIKAFAQKKVTLPPGRHKIVILDEADSMTTGAQQAMRRTMEIFSSTTRFALACNQANKIIEPIQSRCAVLRYAKLRDEEVLKRVLEVCEMEKVKYNDEGLTALLFTAEGDLRQALNNLQSTHAGFGFVSADNVFRVCDQPHPVIVQEIIRACQNGDIDSAMSKLNELWHNGYSAVDIVTTLFRVTKTFDDLPEYMKLEFIKEIGWTHMRVLEGVGTLVQLGGLMGRLCRKHMKPELFESLLEPETPLPIGDGTQYSYHAYCHWKLSDMPTRARRF
;
A
#
# COMPACT_ATOMS: atom_id res chain seq x y z
N MET A 1 -51.03 -0.60 41.67
CA MET A 1 -50.58 -1.57 40.66
C MET A 1 -50.17 -0.80 39.41
N SER A 2 -48.93 -0.33 39.39
CA SER A 2 -48.39 0.54 38.35
C SER A 2 -47.01 0.01 37.97
N GLY A 3 -46.87 -0.47 36.75
CA GLY A 3 -45.58 -0.89 36.22
C GLY A 3 -45.73 -2.11 35.35
N VAL A 4 -45.99 -1.91 34.06
CA VAL A 4 -45.44 -2.64 32.90
C VAL A 4 -45.95 -1.91 31.65
N THR A 5 -45.31 -0.84 31.17
CA THR A 5 -45.58 -0.35 29.79
C THR A 5 -44.52 0.57 29.18
N ASN A 6 -43.31 0.72 29.76
CA ASN A 6 -42.31 1.66 29.23
C ASN A 6 -40.92 1.04 28.97
N LYS A 7 -40.87 -0.15 28.36
CA LYS A 7 -39.60 -0.82 27.98
C LYS A 7 -39.56 -1.36 26.55
N ALA A 8 -40.35 -0.82 25.63
CA ALA A 8 -40.43 -1.35 24.26
C ALA A 8 -40.39 -0.27 23.15
N LYS A 9 -39.75 0.89 23.38
CA LYS A 9 -39.57 1.94 22.36
C LYS A 9 -38.17 2.56 22.33
N GLN A 10 -37.14 1.72 22.34
CA GLN A 10 -35.80 2.09 21.86
C GLN A 10 -35.24 0.92 21.05
N ALA A 11 -35.89 0.63 19.92
CA ALA A 11 -35.18 0.06 18.79
C ALA A 11 -34.58 1.26 18.07
N THR A 12 -33.30 1.54 18.33
CA THR A 12 -32.50 2.49 17.55
C THR A 12 -32.60 2.11 16.08
N GLU A 13 -33.15 3.01 15.26
CA GLU A 13 -32.98 2.94 13.82
C GLU A 13 -31.47 2.88 13.55
N ILE A 14 -30.97 1.72 13.14
CA ILE A 14 -29.60 1.59 12.64
C ILE A 14 -29.63 2.28 11.27
N GLY A 15 -29.50 3.60 11.28
CA GLY A 15 -29.35 4.40 10.07
C GLY A 15 -28.13 3.91 9.32
N TYR A 16 -28.22 3.88 7.99
CA TYR A 16 -27.08 3.59 7.14
C TYR A 16 -26.02 4.68 7.34
N GLU A 17 -24.97 4.37 8.09
CA GLU A 17 -23.85 5.28 8.28
C GLU A 17 -22.83 5.11 7.15
N LEU A 18 -22.58 6.20 6.43
CA LEU A 18 -21.55 6.22 5.38
C LEU A 18 -20.16 6.02 5.99
N PRO A 19 -19.32 5.15 5.41
CA PRO A 19 -17.92 5.01 5.83
C PRO A 19 -17.21 6.37 5.83
N TRP A 20 -16.33 6.58 6.82
CA TRP A 20 -15.63 7.87 6.99
C TRP A 20 -14.78 8.25 5.79
N VAL A 21 -14.25 7.24 5.07
CA VAL A 21 -13.53 7.42 3.80
C VAL A 21 -14.38 8.19 2.77
N GLU A 22 -15.68 7.92 2.70
CA GLU A 22 -16.59 8.58 1.76
C GLU A 22 -17.23 9.82 2.37
N LYS A 23 -17.62 9.77 3.65
CA LYS A 23 -18.21 10.89 4.39
C LYS A 23 -17.28 12.11 4.39
N TYR A 24 -15.98 11.87 4.55
CA TYR A 24 -14.94 12.89 4.59
C TYR A 24 -14.13 12.97 3.30
N ARG A 25 -14.67 12.47 2.18
CA ARG A 25 -14.04 12.63 0.86
C ARG A 25 -13.95 14.14 0.53
N PRO A 26 -12.75 14.65 0.21
CA PRO A 26 -12.57 16.05 -0.22
C PRO A 26 -13.52 16.44 -1.36
N GLN A 27 -14.19 17.59 -1.23
CA GLN A 27 -15.12 18.10 -2.25
C GLN A 27 -14.49 19.18 -3.12
N THR A 28 -13.48 19.88 -2.61
CA THR A 28 -12.75 20.91 -3.35
C THR A 28 -11.25 20.60 -3.42
N LEU A 29 -10.57 21.21 -4.39
CA LEU A 29 -9.10 21.10 -4.52
C LEU A 29 -8.34 21.66 -3.31
N ASN A 30 -8.98 22.48 -2.46
CA ASN A 30 -8.37 23.03 -1.25
C ASN A 30 -8.38 22.04 -0.08
N ASP A 31 -9.31 21.08 -0.10
CA ASP A 31 -9.47 20.09 0.97
C ASP A 31 -8.53 18.89 0.78
N ILE A 32 -7.85 18.81 -0.37
CA ILE A 32 -6.93 17.72 -0.69
C ILE A 32 -5.59 17.98 0.00
N VAL A 33 -5.13 16.98 0.76
CA VAL A 33 -3.88 17.04 1.48
C VAL A 33 -2.77 16.34 0.70
N GLY A 34 -1.58 16.94 0.71
CA GLY A 34 -0.38 16.44 0.05
C GLY A 34 -0.28 16.78 -1.43
N ASN A 35 0.87 16.44 -2.03
CA ASN A 35 1.18 16.73 -3.43
C ASN A 35 0.91 18.19 -3.84
N VAL A 36 1.25 19.15 -2.96
CA VAL A 36 0.87 20.57 -3.03
C VAL A 36 1.15 21.17 -4.41
N GLU A 37 2.34 20.95 -4.96
CA GLU A 37 2.72 21.47 -6.28
C GLU A 37 1.78 20.98 -7.40
N THR A 38 1.39 19.70 -7.38
CA THR A 38 0.47 19.14 -8.37
C THR A 38 -0.94 19.69 -8.17
N ILE A 39 -1.39 19.84 -6.93
CA ILE A 39 -2.70 20.41 -6.61
C ILE A 39 -2.78 21.88 -7.05
N ASP A 40 -1.73 22.66 -6.85
CA ASP A 40 -1.70 24.07 -7.27
C ASP A 40 -1.72 24.20 -8.80
N ARG A 41 -1.03 23.31 -9.53
CA ARG A 41 -1.17 23.23 -11.00
C ARG A 41 -2.61 22.91 -11.41
N LEU A 42 -3.29 21.99 -10.71
CA LEU A 42 -4.70 21.69 -10.97
C LEU A 42 -5.62 22.88 -10.68
N LYS A 43 -5.33 23.69 -9.65
CA LYS A 43 -6.08 24.92 -9.36
C LYS A 43 -5.93 25.96 -10.48
N VAL A 44 -4.72 26.15 -11.00
CA VAL A 44 -4.48 27.05 -12.15
C VAL A 44 -5.27 26.57 -13.37
N ILE A 45 -5.22 25.26 -13.66
CA ILE A 45 -6.01 24.66 -14.75
C ILE A 45 -7.52 24.87 -14.55
N ALA A 46 -8.00 24.74 -13.31
CA ALA A 46 -9.40 24.96 -12.97
C ALA A 46 -9.84 26.42 -13.18
N GLN A 47 -8.94 27.38 -12.98
CA GLN A 47 -9.19 28.81 -13.21
C GLN A 47 -9.18 29.15 -14.70
N ASP A 48 -8.14 28.71 -15.42
CA ASP A 48 -7.95 29.02 -16.84
C ASP A 48 -8.95 28.29 -17.76
N GLY A 49 -9.45 27.12 -17.33
CA GLY A 49 -10.42 26.32 -18.07
C GLY A 49 -9.84 25.46 -19.20
N ASN A 50 -8.67 25.81 -19.75
CA ASN A 50 -8.00 25.04 -20.80
C ASN A 50 -7.24 23.81 -20.26
N CYS A 51 -7.98 22.83 -19.73
CA CYS A 51 -7.40 21.61 -19.17
C CYS A 51 -6.88 20.66 -20.25
N PRO A 52 -5.57 20.32 -20.32
CA PRO A 52 -5.07 19.28 -21.22
C PRO A 52 -5.69 17.91 -20.87
N HIS A 53 -5.46 16.89 -21.70
CA HIS A 53 -5.67 15.54 -21.21
C HIS A 53 -4.69 15.27 -20.06
N ILE A 54 -5.14 14.64 -18.99
CA ILE A 54 -4.31 14.41 -17.79
C ILE A 54 -4.25 12.93 -17.47
N ILE A 55 -3.08 12.49 -17.01
CA ILE A 55 -2.89 11.18 -16.38
C ILE A 55 -2.39 11.46 -14.97
N ILE A 56 -3.14 11.02 -13.96
CA ILE A 56 -2.70 11.04 -12.57
C ILE A 56 -2.25 9.64 -12.19
N SER A 57 -0.96 9.50 -11.88
CA SER A 57 -0.34 8.22 -11.51
C SER A 57 0.26 8.26 -10.12
N GLY A 58 0.16 7.16 -9.38
CA GLY A 58 0.77 7.03 -8.06
C GLY A 58 0.13 5.93 -7.22
N MET A 59 0.63 5.74 -6.00
CA MET A 59 0.17 4.70 -5.06
C MET A 59 -1.33 4.82 -4.70
N PRO A 60 -1.96 3.73 -4.21
CA PRO A 60 -3.35 3.80 -3.72
C PRO A 60 -3.50 4.80 -2.57
N GLY A 61 -4.73 5.30 -2.38
CA GLY A 61 -5.08 6.10 -1.19
C GLY A 61 -4.51 7.52 -1.08
N ILE A 62 -3.75 8.00 -2.06
CA ILE A 62 -3.13 9.35 -2.05
C ILE A 62 -3.97 10.45 -2.72
N GLY A 63 -5.26 10.18 -3.00
CA GLY A 63 -6.19 11.20 -3.49
C GLY A 63 -6.31 11.38 -5.02
N LYS A 64 -5.80 10.45 -5.84
CA LYS A 64 -5.84 10.57 -7.32
C LYS A 64 -7.25 10.80 -7.89
N THR A 65 -8.16 9.87 -7.64
CA THR A 65 -9.56 9.92 -8.10
C THR A 65 -10.25 11.17 -7.56
N THR A 66 -10.07 11.46 -6.27
CA THR A 66 -10.60 12.65 -5.60
C THR A 66 -10.15 13.95 -6.28
N SER A 67 -8.87 14.07 -6.64
CA SER A 67 -8.35 15.25 -7.34
C SER A 67 -8.99 15.46 -8.70
N ILE A 68 -9.25 14.38 -9.46
CA ILE A 68 -9.91 14.48 -10.76
C ILE A 68 -11.35 14.95 -10.59
N HIS A 69 -12.09 14.40 -9.61
CA HIS A 69 -13.45 14.85 -9.33
C HIS A 69 -13.51 16.31 -8.86
N CYS A 70 -12.61 16.71 -7.96
CA CYS A 70 -12.53 18.09 -7.50
C CYS A 70 -12.20 19.06 -8.64
N LEU A 71 -11.30 18.68 -9.55
CA LEU A 71 -11.00 19.44 -10.76
C LEU A 71 -12.24 19.55 -11.64
N ALA A 72 -12.93 18.44 -11.91
CA ALA A 72 -14.10 18.43 -12.76
C ALA A 72 -15.25 19.26 -12.18
N HIS A 73 -15.48 19.21 -10.86
CA HIS A 73 -16.43 20.06 -10.17
C HIS A 73 -16.06 21.54 -10.25
N ALA A 74 -14.79 21.88 -9.99
CA ALA A 74 -14.32 23.26 -10.10
C ALA A 74 -14.42 23.80 -11.53
N MET A 75 -14.31 22.92 -12.54
CA MET A 75 -14.37 23.32 -13.94
C MET A 75 -15.79 23.46 -14.50
N LEU A 76 -16.69 22.56 -14.11
CA LEU A 76 -18.01 22.44 -14.73
C LEU A 76 -19.14 22.96 -13.83
N GLY A 77 -18.92 23.09 -12.52
CA GLY A 77 -19.94 23.52 -11.57
C GLY A 77 -21.22 22.71 -11.71
N ASP A 78 -22.35 23.39 -11.94
CA ASP A 78 -23.67 22.77 -12.10
C ASP A 78 -23.74 21.83 -13.33
N ALA A 79 -22.93 22.08 -14.36
CA ALA A 79 -22.88 21.24 -15.56
C ALA A 79 -22.11 19.93 -15.36
N TYR A 80 -21.62 19.63 -14.15
CA TYR A 80 -20.88 18.41 -13.84
C TYR A 80 -21.63 17.15 -14.26
N LYS A 81 -22.93 17.04 -13.94
CA LYS A 81 -23.73 15.83 -14.24
C LYS A 81 -23.88 15.56 -15.73
N GLU A 82 -23.88 16.60 -16.56
CA GLU A 82 -24.05 16.47 -18.02
C GLU A 82 -22.72 16.44 -18.78
N GLY A 83 -21.71 17.09 -18.21
CA GLY A 83 -20.39 17.31 -18.78
C GLY A 83 -19.32 16.32 -18.32
N VAL A 84 -19.61 15.44 -17.36
CA VAL A 84 -18.70 14.39 -16.90
C VAL A 84 -19.25 13.00 -17.25
N LEU A 85 -18.37 12.16 -17.80
CA LEU A 85 -18.59 10.72 -17.91
C LEU A 85 -17.53 10.01 -17.06
N GLU A 86 -17.96 9.37 -15.99
CA GLU A 86 -17.11 8.52 -15.18
C GLU A 86 -17.26 7.06 -15.63
N LEU A 87 -16.12 6.39 -15.81
CA LEU A 87 -16.06 4.95 -16.03
C LEU A 87 -14.99 4.37 -15.12
N ASN A 88 -15.37 3.36 -14.34
CA ASN A 88 -14.40 2.52 -13.68
C ASN A 88 -13.86 1.51 -14.70
N ALA A 89 -12.59 1.64 -15.06
CA ALA A 89 -12.02 0.88 -16.16
C ALA A 89 -11.75 -0.59 -15.80
N SER A 90 -11.84 -1.00 -14.52
CA SER A 90 -11.79 -2.42 -14.13
C SER A 90 -13.09 -3.17 -14.42
N ASP A 91 -14.24 -2.49 -14.39
CA ASP A 91 -15.54 -3.07 -14.71
C ASP A 91 -15.81 -2.99 -16.22
N GLU A 92 -15.57 -1.82 -16.82
CA GLU A 92 -15.88 -1.54 -18.23
C GLU A 92 -14.63 -1.63 -19.15
N ARG A 93 -13.91 -2.76 -19.08
CA ARG A 93 -12.61 -3.01 -19.76
C ARG A 93 -12.64 -3.15 -21.29
N GLY A 94 -13.83 -3.31 -21.86
CA GLY A 94 -14.04 -3.76 -23.24
C GLY A 94 -13.80 -2.68 -24.29
N ILE A 95 -13.28 -3.09 -25.45
CA ILE A 95 -13.14 -2.20 -26.62
C ILE A 95 -14.48 -1.60 -27.06
N ASP A 96 -15.58 -2.30 -26.82
CA ASP A 96 -16.93 -1.88 -27.20
C ASP A 96 -17.42 -0.70 -26.35
N VAL A 97 -17.02 -0.61 -25.08
CA VAL A 97 -17.34 0.55 -24.22
C VAL A 97 -16.68 1.81 -24.78
N VAL A 98 -15.42 1.69 -25.21
CA VAL A 98 -14.68 2.80 -25.82
C VAL A 98 -15.32 3.23 -27.15
N ARG A 99 -15.68 2.26 -28.01
CA ARG A 99 -16.27 2.53 -29.33
C ARG A 99 -17.72 3.01 -29.26
N GLY A 100 -18.47 2.60 -28.23
CA GLY A 100 -19.86 2.96 -28.00
C GLY A 100 -19.98 4.15 -27.05
N LYS A 101 -19.90 3.89 -25.74
CA LYS A 101 -20.23 4.84 -24.66
C LYS A 101 -19.32 6.07 -24.66
N ILE A 102 -17.99 5.89 -24.69
CA ILE A 102 -17.04 7.00 -24.70
C ILE A 102 -17.19 7.84 -25.97
N LYS A 103 -17.27 7.18 -27.14
CA LYS A 103 -17.42 7.87 -28.42
C LYS A 103 -18.75 8.64 -28.50
N ALA A 104 -19.86 8.05 -28.07
CA ALA A 104 -21.16 8.70 -28.05
C ALA A 104 -21.16 9.93 -27.14
N PHE A 105 -20.55 9.84 -25.96
CA PHE A 105 -20.39 10.97 -25.06
C PHE A 105 -19.49 12.06 -25.64
N ALA A 106 -18.39 11.70 -26.30
CA ALA A 106 -17.51 12.64 -26.98
C ALA A 106 -18.24 13.39 -28.11
N GLN A 107 -19.18 12.72 -28.81
CA GLN A 107 -20.00 13.33 -29.86
C GLN A 107 -21.19 14.16 -29.34
N LYS A 108 -21.69 13.88 -28.13
CA LYS A 108 -22.82 14.62 -27.52
C LYS A 108 -22.49 16.12 -27.42
N LYS A 109 -23.32 16.99 -27.96
CA LYS A 109 -23.17 18.44 -27.77
C LYS A 109 -23.72 18.82 -26.40
N VAL A 110 -22.88 19.46 -25.58
CA VAL A 110 -23.26 20.01 -24.27
C VAL A 110 -22.85 21.48 -24.29
N THR A 111 -23.77 22.36 -23.92
CA THR A 111 -23.52 23.80 -23.79
C THR A 111 -22.76 24.06 -22.50
N LEU A 112 -21.48 24.38 -22.63
CA LEU A 112 -20.60 24.72 -21.52
C LEU A 112 -20.14 26.18 -21.64
N PRO A 113 -19.74 26.83 -20.53
CA PRO A 113 -19.15 28.16 -20.56
C PRO A 113 -17.90 28.22 -21.46
N PRO A 114 -17.54 29.40 -21.99
CA PRO A 114 -16.36 29.58 -22.82
C PRO A 114 -15.10 29.01 -22.14
N GLY A 115 -14.29 28.26 -22.89
CA GLY A 115 -13.06 27.65 -22.38
C GLY A 115 -13.25 26.36 -21.58
N ARG A 116 -14.49 25.94 -21.27
CA ARG A 116 -14.78 24.68 -20.56
C ARG A 116 -15.06 23.55 -21.54
N HIS A 117 -14.62 22.36 -21.17
CA HIS A 117 -14.72 21.15 -22.00
C HIS A 117 -15.37 20.03 -21.19
N LYS A 118 -16.05 19.11 -21.86
CA LYS A 118 -16.53 17.88 -21.22
C LYS A 118 -15.34 17.07 -20.71
N ILE A 119 -15.52 16.30 -19.64
CA ILE A 119 -14.46 15.50 -19.04
C ILE A 119 -14.87 14.03 -19.03
N VAL A 120 -14.02 13.16 -19.55
CA VAL A 120 -14.15 11.72 -19.39
C VAL A 120 -13.15 11.28 -18.33
N ILE A 121 -13.66 10.77 -17.21
CA ILE A 121 -12.88 10.24 -16.10
C ILE A 121 -12.78 8.73 -16.27
N LEU A 122 -11.56 8.23 -16.36
CA LEU A 122 -11.27 6.79 -16.41
C LEU A 122 -10.47 6.45 -15.15
N ASP A 123 -11.14 5.87 -14.16
CA ASP A 123 -10.44 5.36 -12.98
C ASP A 123 -9.88 3.96 -13.26
N GLU A 124 -8.79 3.60 -12.58
CA GLU A 124 -8.07 2.34 -12.78
C GLU A 124 -7.70 2.07 -14.25
N ALA A 125 -7.28 3.10 -14.98
CA ALA A 125 -6.98 3.03 -16.42
C ALA A 125 -5.88 2.00 -16.76
N ASP A 126 -5.06 1.61 -15.79
CA ASP A 126 -4.07 0.53 -15.91
C ASP A 126 -4.67 -0.88 -16.02
N SER A 127 -5.97 -1.03 -15.73
CA SER A 127 -6.73 -2.27 -15.93
C SER A 127 -7.33 -2.40 -17.35
N MET A 128 -7.22 -1.36 -18.19
CA MET A 128 -7.72 -1.40 -19.56
C MET A 128 -6.87 -2.30 -20.45
N THR A 129 -7.53 -3.06 -21.34
CA THR A 129 -6.83 -3.81 -22.39
C THR A 129 -6.12 -2.86 -23.36
N THR A 130 -4.96 -3.29 -23.87
CA THR A 130 -4.22 -2.53 -24.90
C THR A 130 -5.06 -2.23 -26.14
N GLY A 131 -5.94 -3.17 -26.55
CA GLY A 131 -6.88 -2.95 -27.65
C GLY A 131 -7.87 -1.81 -27.40
N ALA A 132 -8.42 -1.71 -26.18
CA ALA A 132 -9.30 -0.61 -25.78
C ALA A 132 -8.55 0.74 -25.75
N GLN A 133 -7.33 0.75 -25.21
CA GLN A 133 -6.48 1.94 -25.20
C GLN A 133 -6.15 2.43 -26.63
N GLN A 134 -5.81 1.52 -27.56
CA GLN A 134 -5.57 1.87 -28.96
C GLN A 134 -6.82 2.44 -29.64
N ALA A 135 -8.00 1.90 -29.34
CA ALA A 135 -9.26 2.44 -29.87
C ALA A 135 -9.56 3.85 -29.31
N MET A 136 -9.18 4.12 -28.06
CA MET A 136 -9.42 5.40 -27.40
C MET A 136 -8.57 6.53 -27.98
N ARG A 137 -7.32 6.23 -28.38
CA ARG A 137 -6.37 7.21 -28.93
C ARG A 137 -7.00 8.13 -30.00
N ARG A 138 -7.69 7.56 -30.98
CA ARG A 138 -8.31 8.32 -32.08
C ARG A 138 -9.44 9.22 -31.58
N THR A 139 -10.21 8.77 -30.59
CA THR A 139 -11.28 9.56 -29.97
C THR A 139 -10.71 10.76 -29.22
N MET A 140 -9.60 10.58 -28.51
CA MET A 140 -8.90 11.69 -27.83
C MET A 140 -8.41 12.75 -28.82
N GLU A 141 -7.83 12.34 -29.95
CA GLU A 141 -7.35 13.26 -30.97
C GLU A 141 -8.50 14.06 -31.63
N ILE A 142 -9.52 13.37 -32.12
CA ILE A 142 -10.61 13.99 -32.90
C ILE A 142 -11.45 14.94 -32.04
N PHE A 143 -11.72 14.59 -30.79
CA PHE A 143 -12.64 15.35 -29.92
C PHE A 143 -11.94 16.24 -28.89
N SER A 144 -10.62 16.43 -29.00
CA SER A 144 -9.80 17.26 -28.09
C SER A 144 -10.31 18.70 -27.89
N SER A 145 -10.96 19.28 -28.89
CA SER A 145 -11.55 20.62 -28.84
C SER A 145 -12.82 20.72 -27.99
N THR A 146 -13.45 19.60 -27.64
CA THR A 146 -14.74 19.57 -26.91
C THR A 146 -14.73 18.69 -25.66
N THR A 147 -13.85 17.70 -25.64
CA THR A 147 -13.79 16.65 -24.63
C THR A 147 -12.35 16.44 -24.19
N ARG A 148 -12.11 16.45 -22.88
CA ARG A 148 -10.83 16.18 -22.25
C ARG A 148 -10.91 14.87 -21.47
N PHE A 149 -9.81 14.14 -21.41
CA PHE A 149 -9.71 12.86 -20.73
C PHE A 149 -8.86 13.03 -19.48
N ALA A 150 -9.32 12.47 -18.37
CA ALA A 150 -8.61 12.41 -17.11
C ALA A 150 -8.51 10.94 -16.68
N LEU A 151 -7.29 10.41 -16.69
CA LEU A 151 -7.02 9.01 -16.39
C LEU A 151 -6.37 8.92 -15.01
N ALA A 152 -6.92 8.12 -14.11
CA ALA A 152 -6.27 7.74 -12.87
C ALA A 152 -5.71 6.31 -13.00
N CYS A 153 -4.46 6.11 -12.60
CA CYS A 153 -3.84 4.79 -12.60
C CYS A 153 -2.84 4.63 -11.45
N ASN A 154 -2.56 3.39 -11.05
CA ASN A 154 -1.46 3.12 -10.13
C ASN A 154 -0.13 3.01 -10.89
N GLN A 155 -0.18 2.39 -12.06
CA GLN A 155 0.98 2.06 -12.87
C GLN A 155 0.93 2.77 -14.23
N ALA A 156 1.68 3.88 -14.36
CA ALA A 156 1.74 4.63 -15.62
C ALA A 156 2.30 3.82 -16.80
N ASN A 157 3.21 2.87 -16.53
CA ASN A 157 3.81 2.00 -17.54
C ASN A 157 2.81 1.06 -18.24
N LYS A 158 1.63 0.80 -17.64
CA LYS A 158 0.55 0.02 -18.27
C LYS A 158 -0.28 0.83 -19.28
N ILE A 159 -0.12 2.15 -19.30
CA ILE A 159 -0.74 3.02 -20.30
C ILE A 159 0.17 3.07 -21.53
N ILE A 160 -0.40 2.86 -22.72
CA ILE A 160 0.37 2.88 -23.96
C ILE A 160 0.97 4.27 -24.23
N GLU A 161 2.19 4.30 -24.77
CA GLU A 161 2.91 5.54 -25.12
C GLU A 161 2.12 6.52 -26.02
N PRO A 162 1.29 6.06 -26.98
CA PRO A 162 0.45 6.96 -27.76
C PRO A 162 -0.57 7.76 -26.93
N ILE A 163 -1.04 7.24 -25.80
CA ILE A 163 -1.90 8.00 -24.88
C ILE A 163 -1.05 8.92 -24.02
N GLN A 164 0.05 8.42 -23.44
CA GLN A 164 0.93 9.21 -22.57
C GLN A 164 1.44 10.49 -23.27
N SER A 165 1.89 10.37 -24.52
CA SER A 165 2.36 11.51 -25.34
C SER A 165 1.32 12.61 -25.59
N ARG A 166 0.02 12.33 -25.37
CA ARG A 166 -1.09 13.30 -25.56
C ARG A 166 -1.61 13.84 -24.23
N CYS A 167 -1.07 13.38 -23.10
CA CYS A 167 -1.52 13.74 -21.78
C CYS A 167 -0.41 14.41 -20.96
N ALA A 168 -0.77 15.36 -20.12
CA ALA A 168 0.08 15.81 -19.03
C ALA A 168 0.12 14.72 -17.95
N VAL A 169 1.30 14.13 -17.74
CA VAL A 169 1.50 13.09 -16.72
C VAL A 169 1.84 13.75 -15.38
N LEU A 170 0.91 13.65 -14.44
CA LEU A 170 1.04 14.13 -13.07
C LEU A 170 1.34 12.92 -12.18
N ARG A 171 2.49 12.96 -11.49
CA ARG A 171 2.93 11.88 -10.58
C ARG A 171 2.67 12.30 -9.14
N TYR A 172 1.85 11.52 -8.45
CA TYR A 172 1.59 11.71 -7.03
C TYR A 172 2.57 10.85 -6.22
N ALA A 173 3.17 11.46 -5.22
CA ALA A 173 3.97 10.81 -4.20
C ALA A 173 3.09 10.31 -3.05
N LYS A 174 3.64 9.39 -2.26
CA LYS A 174 3.09 9.02 -0.95
C LYS A 174 2.90 10.27 -0.10
N LEU A 175 1.84 10.29 0.70
CA LEU A 175 1.61 11.35 1.67
C LEU A 175 2.62 11.25 2.80
N ARG A 176 3.07 12.40 3.29
CA ARG A 176 3.94 12.48 4.47
C ARG A 176 3.11 12.23 5.73
N ASP A 177 3.74 11.73 6.79
CA ASP A 177 3.05 11.42 8.03
C ASP A 177 2.36 12.67 8.64
N GLU A 178 2.98 13.84 8.51
CA GLU A 178 2.40 15.13 8.92
C GLU A 178 1.09 15.47 8.16
N GLU A 179 1.04 15.14 6.87
CA GLU A 179 -0.11 15.39 6.00
C GLU A 179 -1.27 14.46 6.35
N VAL A 180 -0.96 13.17 6.57
CA VAL A 180 -1.97 12.19 7.01
C VAL A 180 -2.48 12.54 8.40
N LEU A 181 -1.59 12.88 9.34
CA LEU A 181 -1.94 13.23 10.71
C LEU A 181 -2.89 14.43 10.75
N LYS A 182 -2.61 15.48 9.97
CA LYS A 182 -3.49 16.66 9.88
C LYS A 182 -4.93 16.25 9.54
N ARG A 183 -5.10 15.41 8.53
CA ARG A 183 -6.44 14.98 8.10
C ARG A 183 -7.11 14.04 9.10
N VAL A 184 -6.35 13.17 9.75
CA VAL A 184 -6.87 12.28 10.80
C VAL A 184 -7.37 13.10 12.00
N LEU A 185 -6.63 14.13 12.42
CA LEU A 185 -7.04 15.01 13.52
C LEU A 185 -8.35 15.75 13.21
N GLU A 186 -8.49 16.29 11.99
CA GLU A 186 -9.74 16.94 11.55
C GLU A 186 -10.94 15.99 11.68
N VAL A 187 -10.78 14.72 11.29
CA VAL A 187 -11.85 13.70 11.41
C VAL A 187 -12.11 13.33 12.88
N CYS A 188 -11.06 13.20 13.70
CA CYS A 188 -11.20 12.96 15.14
C CYS A 188 -11.99 14.07 15.84
N GLU A 189 -11.78 15.33 15.47
CA GLU A 189 -12.53 16.47 16.03
C GLU A 189 -14.00 16.46 15.59
N MET A 190 -14.27 16.17 14.31
CA MET A 190 -15.64 16.13 13.77
C MET A 190 -16.47 14.99 14.38
N GLU A 191 -15.87 13.82 14.59
CA GLU A 191 -16.53 12.64 15.16
C GLU A 191 -16.39 12.55 16.69
N LYS A 192 -15.65 13.47 17.32
CA LYS A 192 -15.34 13.48 18.76
C LYS A 192 -14.73 12.16 19.26
N VAL A 193 -13.78 11.63 18.49
CA VAL A 193 -13.07 10.38 18.81
C VAL A 193 -12.10 10.63 19.97
N LYS A 194 -12.08 9.71 20.94
CA LYS A 194 -11.08 9.73 22.02
C LYS A 194 -9.85 8.95 21.56
N TYR A 195 -8.67 9.57 21.64
CA TYR A 195 -7.41 8.98 21.20
C TYR A 195 -6.25 9.32 22.16
N ASN A 196 -5.15 8.58 22.04
CA ASN A 196 -3.84 8.94 22.57
C ASN A 196 -2.83 9.14 21.43
N ASP A 197 -1.71 9.82 21.73
CA ASP A 197 -0.68 10.13 20.72
C ASP A 197 0.00 8.86 20.18
N GLU A 198 0.15 7.83 21.01
CA GLU A 198 0.70 6.53 20.61
C GLU A 198 -0.22 5.81 19.60
N GLY A 199 -1.54 5.91 19.76
CA GLY A 199 -2.54 5.35 18.86
C GLY A 199 -2.55 6.05 17.51
N LEU A 200 -2.40 7.37 17.49
CA LEU A 200 -2.22 8.11 16.24
C LEU A 200 -0.93 7.71 15.52
N THR A 201 0.16 7.55 16.27
CA THR A 201 1.46 7.09 15.73
C THR A 201 1.33 5.67 15.15
N ALA A 202 0.63 4.77 15.85
CA ALA A 202 0.36 3.42 15.36
C ALA A 202 -0.48 3.44 14.07
N LEU A 203 -1.50 4.31 13.97
CA LEU A 203 -2.30 4.46 12.76
C LEU A 203 -1.43 4.90 11.57
N LEU A 204 -0.58 5.92 11.75
CA LEU A 204 0.34 6.39 10.71
C LEU A 204 1.29 5.28 10.26
N PHE A 205 1.86 4.54 11.22
CA PHE A 205 2.75 3.41 10.95
C PHE A 205 2.07 2.31 10.13
N THR A 206 0.79 2.01 10.41
CA THR A 206 0.02 1.01 9.65
C THR A 206 -0.41 1.48 8.26
N ALA A 207 -0.58 2.79 8.08
CA ALA A 207 -1.12 3.39 6.86
C ALA A 207 -0.08 3.61 5.75
N GLU A 208 1.21 3.75 6.07
CA GLU A 208 2.32 3.92 5.10
C GLU A 208 2.11 5.00 4.02
N GLY A 209 1.43 6.09 4.37
CA GLY A 209 1.09 7.19 3.47
C GLY A 209 -0.20 7.00 2.66
N ASP A 210 -0.98 5.95 2.92
CA ASP A 210 -2.34 5.72 2.40
C ASP A 210 -3.39 6.32 3.37
N LEU A 211 -3.99 7.44 2.98
CA LEU A 211 -4.99 8.12 3.80
C LEU A 211 -6.31 7.34 3.91
N ARG A 212 -6.67 6.57 2.87
CA ARG A 212 -7.88 5.74 2.89
C ARG A 212 -7.72 4.64 3.94
N GLN A 213 -6.57 4.00 3.98
CA GLN A 213 -6.24 2.98 4.99
C GLN A 213 -6.22 3.59 6.39
N ALA A 214 -5.59 4.76 6.58
CA ALA A 214 -5.57 5.46 7.86
C ALA A 214 -6.99 5.72 8.40
N LEU A 215 -7.89 6.28 7.57
CA LEU A 215 -9.26 6.57 7.98
C LEU A 215 -10.09 5.31 8.23
N ASN A 216 -9.90 4.26 7.43
CA ASN A 216 -10.58 2.98 7.64
C ASN A 216 -10.16 2.33 8.96
N ASN A 217 -8.86 2.33 9.27
CA ASN A 217 -8.33 1.80 10.53
C ASN A 217 -8.81 2.63 11.72
N LEU A 218 -8.85 3.96 11.59
CA LEU A 218 -9.38 4.86 12.61
C LEU A 218 -10.86 4.56 12.91
N GLN A 219 -11.69 4.47 11.87
CA GLN A 219 -13.11 4.16 11.99
C GLN A 219 -13.31 2.77 12.64
N SER A 220 -12.58 1.77 12.18
CA SER A 220 -12.67 0.40 12.70
C SER A 220 -12.24 0.31 14.17
N THR A 221 -11.19 1.04 14.56
CA THR A 221 -10.72 1.11 15.96
C THR A 221 -11.73 1.82 16.85
N HIS A 222 -12.32 2.92 16.37
CA HIS A 222 -13.34 3.64 17.11
C HIS A 222 -14.62 2.82 17.26
N ALA A 223 -15.10 2.17 16.20
CA ALA A 223 -16.30 1.33 16.23
C ALA A 223 -16.11 0.09 17.13
N GLY A 224 -14.92 -0.52 17.13
CA GLY A 224 -14.63 -1.71 17.93
C GLY A 224 -14.41 -1.43 19.42
N PHE A 225 -13.63 -0.39 19.75
CA PHE A 225 -13.14 -0.17 21.11
C PHE A 225 -13.48 1.20 21.70
N GLY A 226 -14.01 2.14 20.89
CA GLY A 226 -14.34 3.51 21.29
C GLY A 226 -13.14 4.43 21.51
N PHE A 227 -12.02 3.88 22.00
CA PHE A 227 -10.77 4.59 22.29
C PHE A 227 -9.63 4.12 21.36
N VAL A 228 -9.00 5.07 20.69
CA VAL A 228 -7.87 4.81 19.78
C VAL A 228 -6.58 4.79 20.58
N SER A 229 -6.06 3.58 20.80
CA SER A 229 -4.77 3.29 21.44
C SER A 229 -3.88 2.45 20.54
N ALA A 230 -2.56 2.43 20.75
CA ALA A 230 -1.64 1.63 19.96
C ALA A 230 -2.05 0.13 19.95
N ASP A 231 -2.35 -0.43 21.12
CA ASP A 231 -2.81 -1.82 21.26
C ASP A 231 -4.09 -2.09 20.47
N ASN A 232 -5.08 -1.20 20.55
CA ASN A 232 -6.34 -1.37 19.85
C ASN A 232 -6.14 -1.27 18.32
N VAL A 233 -5.30 -0.35 17.87
CA VAL A 233 -4.99 -0.17 16.44
C VAL A 233 -4.29 -1.42 15.88
N PHE A 234 -3.26 -1.93 16.55
CA PHE A 234 -2.54 -3.12 16.08
C PHE A 234 -3.41 -4.38 16.12
N ARG A 235 -4.34 -4.49 17.07
CA ARG A 235 -5.33 -5.57 17.12
C ARG A 235 -6.32 -5.52 15.95
N VAL A 236 -6.79 -4.34 15.58
CA VAL A 236 -7.71 -4.18 14.44
C VAL A 236 -6.99 -4.41 13.11
N CYS A 237 -5.74 -3.98 13.00
CA CYS A 237 -4.94 -4.13 11.79
C CYS A 237 -4.32 -5.52 11.65
N ASP A 238 -4.42 -6.36 12.68
CA ASP A 238 -3.82 -7.70 12.78
C ASP A 238 -2.32 -7.73 12.43
N GLN A 239 -1.57 -6.74 12.93
CA GLN A 239 -0.13 -6.63 12.71
C GLN A 239 0.66 -6.93 14.00
N PRO A 240 1.83 -7.59 13.89
CA PRO A 240 2.73 -7.76 15.02
C PRO A 240 3.12 -6.42 15.64
N HIS A 241 3.12 -6.36 16.98
CA HIS A 241 3.50 -5.14 17.69
C HIS A 241 4.98 -4.78 17.41
N PRO A 242 5.30 -3.54 17.00
CA PRO A 242 6.66 -3.15 16.63
C PRO A 242 7.71 -3.40 17.72
N VAL A 243 7.32 -3.29 18.99
CA VAL A 243 8.23 -3.53 20.15
C VAL A 243 8.75 -4.97 20.16
N ILE A 244 7.90 -5.98 19.92
CA ILE A 244 8.33 -7.39 19.89
C ILE A 244 9.32 -7.60 18.74
N VAL A 245 9.08 -6.95 17.60
CA VAL A 245 9.95 -7.02 16.43
C VAL A 245 11.28 -6.30 16.66
N GLN A 246 11.29 -5.18 17.38
CA GLN A 246 12.51 -4.50 17.81
C GLN A 246 13.35 -5.39 18.75
N GLU A 247 12.71 -6.10 19.67
CA GLU A 247 13.39 -7.08 20.54
C GLU A 247 14.04 -8.21 19.71
N ILE A 248 13.36 -8.73 18.68
CA ILE A 248 13.92 -9.72 17.75
C ILE A 248 15.17 -9.17 17.05
N ILE A 249 15.12 -7.93 16.55
CA ILE A 249 16.25 -7.30 15.85
C ILE A 249 17.42 -7.08 16.79
N ARG A 250 17.18 -6.65 18.04
CA ARG A 250 18.21 -6.49 19.08
C ARG A 250 18.84 -7.83 19.47
N ALA A 251 18.04 -8.88 19.62
CA ALA A 251 18.56 -10.23 19.86
C ALA A 251 19.43 -10.71 18.69
N CYS A 252 18.99 -10.46 17.45
CA CYS A 252 19.77 -10.76 16.24
C CYS A 252 21.08 -9.98 16.19
N GLN A 253 21.07 -8.72 16.59
CA GLN A 253 22.26 -7.88 16.69
C GLN A 253 23.23 -8.47 17.72
N ASN A 254 22.76 -8.91 18.89
CA ASN A 254 23.64 -9.52 19.90
C ASN A 254 24.11 -10.94 19.55
N GLY A 255 23.63 -11.52 18.45
CA GLY A 255 23.92 -12.90 18.05
C GLY A 255 23.19 -13.96 18.89
N ASP A 256 22.19 -13.56 19.68
CA ASP A 256 21.38 -14.44 20.53
C ASP A 256 20.20 -15.01 19.73
N ILE A 257 20.46 -16.14 19.06
CA ILE A 257 19.48 -16.84 18.22
C ILE A 257 18.32 -17.39 19.07
N ASP A 258 18.60 -17.87 20.29
CA ASP A 258 17.58 -18.52 21.13
C ASP A 258 16.53 -17.50 21.58
N SER A 259 16.97 -16.32 22.02
CA SER A 259 16.05 -15.22 22.37
C SER A 259 15.25 -14.74 21.16
N ALA A 260 15.90 -14.58 20.00
CA ALA A 260 15.22 -14.17 18.76
C ALA A 260 14.15 -15.21 18.33
N MET A 261 14.48 -16.50 18.41
CA MET A 261 13.57 -17.59 18.09
C MET A 261 12.41 -17.70 19.06
N SER A 262 12.64 -17.48 20.36
CA SER A 262 11.57 -17.48 21.36
C SER A 262 10.52 -16.40 21.05
N LYS A 263 10.96 -15.19 20.72
CA LYS A 263 10.07 -14.07 20.34
C LYS A 263 9.39 -14.28 18.99
N LEU A 264 10.08 -14.89 18.03
CA LEU A 264 9.47 -15.30 16.76
C LEU A 264 8.36 -16.35 16.98
N ASN A 265 8.60 -17.34 17.85
CA ASN A 265 7.60 -18.35 18.19
C ASN A 265 6.40 -17.73 18.90
N GLU A 266 6.60 -16.72 19.75
CA GLU A 266 5.50 -15.96 20.35
C GLU A 266 4.59 -15.35 19.28
N LEU A 267 5.17 -14.67 18.27
CA LEU A 267 4.40 -14.14 17.14
C LEU A 267 3.71 -15.24 16.33
N TRP A 268 4.39 -16.36 16.09
CA TRP A 268 3.81 -17.48 15.37
C TRP A 268 2.62 -18.12 16.11
N HIS A 269 2.73 -18.30 17.43
CA HIS A 269 1.66 -18.85 18.26
C HIS A 269 0.45 -17.92 18.39
N ASN A 270 0.68 -16.61 18.29
CA ASN A 270 -0.40 -15.61 18.22
C ASN A 270 -1.15 -15.64 16.88
N GLY A 271 -0.72 -16.45 15.90
CA GLY A 271 -1.43 -16.68 14.64
C GLY A 271 -1.07 -15.71 13.53
N TYR A 272 -0.02 -14.89 13.70
CA TYR A 272 0.42 -13.98 12.64
C TYR A 272 0.96 -14.73 11.43
N SER A 273 0.61 -14.26 10.23
CA SER A 273 1.13 -14.82 8.99
C SER A 273 2.64 -14.57 8.86
N ALA A 274 3.34 -15.50 8.21
CA ALA A 274 4.74 -15.33 7.85
C ALA A 274 4.98 -14.03 7.05
N VAL A 275 4.02 -13.65 6.19
CA VAL A 275 4.09 -12.43 5.37
C VAL A 275 4.06 -11.19 6.26
N ASP A 276 3.17 -11.14 7.26
CA ASP A 276 3.03 -10.00 8.15
C ASP A 276 4.24 -9.85 9.08
N ILE A 277 4.77 -10.96 9.58
CA ILE A 277 6.00 -10.99 10.38
C ILE A 277 7.17 -10.42 9.57
N VAL A 278 7.38 -10.90 8.34
CA VAL A 278 8.50 -10.45 7.50
C VAL A 278 8.34 -9.00 7.05
N THR A 279 7.12 -8.58 6.71
CA THR A 279 6.83 -7.19 6.31
C THR A 279 7.06 -6.24 7.48
N THR A 280 6.64 -6.63 8.69
CA THR A 280 6.87 -5.81 9.90
C THR A 280 8.35 -5.79 10.27
N LEU A 281 9.08 -6.91 10.16
CA LEU A 281 10.54 -6.96 10.32
C LEU A 281 11.24 -5.99 9.38
N PHE A 282 10.85 -5.97 8.10
CA PHE A 282 11.40 -5.03 7.11
C PHE A 282 11.13 -3.57 7.52
N ARG A 283 9.89 -3.26 7.91
CA ARG A 283 9.47 -1.90 8.28
C ARG A 283 10.20 -1.38 9.52
N VAL A 284 10.29 -2.22 10.56
CA VAL A 284 11.00 -1.87 11.80
C VAL A 284 12.50 -1.74 11.53
N THR A 285 13.12 -2.67 10.79
CA THR A 285 14.55 -2.59 10.47
C THR A 285 14.92 -1.30 9.74
N LYS A 286 14.05 -0.82 8.84
CA LYS A 286 14.27 0.44 8.11
C LYS A 286 14.31 1.67 9.04
N THR A 287 13.47 1.68 10.07
CA THR A 287 13.32 2.80 11.03
C THR A 287 14.16 2.63 12.29
N PHE A 288 14.93 1.54 12.40
CA PHE A 288 15.69 1.21 13.59
C PHE A 288 17.03 1.96 13.63
N ASP A 289 17.21 2.87 14.57
CA ASP A 289 18.40 3.73 14.64
C ASP A 289 19.59 3.11 15.38
N ASP A 290 19.36 2.08 16.21
CA ASP A 290 20.45 1.43 16.98
C ASP A 290 21.40 0.57 16.10
N LEU A 291 21.10 0.41 14.80
CA LEU A 291 21.90 -0.38 13.85
C LEU A 291 22.77 0.51 12.94
N PRO A 292 24.07 0.20 12.78
CA PRO A 292 24.90 0.81 11.75
C PRO A 292 24.32 0.63 10.35
N GLU A 293 24.46 1.63 9.49
CA GLU A 293 23.83 1.64 8.16
C GLU A 293 24.23 0.44 7.28
N TYR A 294 25.52 0.04 7.31
CA TYR A 294 25.98 -1.15 6.58
C TYR A 294 25.29 -2.44 7.05
N MET A 295 25.05 -2.57 8.35
CA MET A 295 24.41 -3.74 8.94
C MET A 295 22.90 -3.72 8.66
N LYS A 296 22.28 -2.54 8.73
CA LYS A 296 20.88 -2.31 8.36
C LYS A 296 20.61 -2.76 6.92
N LEU A 297 21.49 -2.41 5.98
CA LEU A 297 21.37 -2.82 4.57
C LEU A 297 21.50 -4.34 4.39
N GLU A 298 22.44 -4.98 5.09
CA GLU A 298 22.58 -6.45 5.06
C GLU A 298 21.36 -7.16 5.68
N PHE A 299 20.79 -6.62 6.77
CA PHE A 299 19.57 -7.15 7.37
C PHE A 299 18.39 -7.02 6.40
N ILE A 300 18.20 -5.85 5.81
CA ILE A 300 17.16 -5.59 4.80
C ILE A 300 17.28 -6.55 3.62
N LYS A 301 18.51 -6.84 3.16
CA LYS A 301 18.77 -7.80 2.08
C LYS A 301 18.32 -9.21 2.46
N GLU A 302 18.71 -9.73 3.62
CA GLU A 302 18.32 -11.08 4.07
C GLU A 302 16.81 -11.20 4.32
N ILE A 303 16.20 -10.15 4.90
CA ILE A 303 14.74 -10.04 5.07
C ILE A 303 14.06 -10.05 3.70
N GLY A 304 14.57 -9.31 2.72
CA GLY A 304 14.04 -9.26 1.35
C GLY A 304 14.10 -10.61 0.64
N TRP A 305 15.22 -11.35 0.74
CA TRP A 305 15.32 -12.71 0.22
C TRP A 305 14.31 -13.66 0.84
N THR A 306 14.10 -13.55 2.16
CA THR A 306 13.12 -14.37 2.86
C THR A 306 11.70 -13.98 2.46
N HIS A 307 11.43 -12.69 2.30
CA HIS A 307 10.14 -12.20 1.83
C HIS A 307 9.78 -12.79 0.46
N MET A 308 10.70 -12.79 -0.50
CA MET A 308 10.48 -13.39 -1.81
C MET A 308 10.14 -14.89 -1.70
N ARG A 309 10.87 -15.65 -0.88
CA ARG A 309 10.59 -17.08 -0.66
C ARG A 309 9.24 -17.35 -0.01
N VAL A 310 8.83 -16.48 0.93
CA VAL A 310 7.50 -16.57 1.55
C VAL A 310 6.42 -16.30 0.49
N LEU A 311 6.61 -15.31 -0.38
CA LEU A 311 5.68 -15.01 -1.48
C LEU A 311 5.61 -16.10 -2.56
N GLU A 312 6.70 -16.86 -2.76
CA GLU A 312 6.73 -18.05 -3.62
C GLU A 312 5.95 -19.24 -3.01
N GLY A 313 5.44 -19.10 -1.77
CA GLY A 313 4.60 -20.08 -1.10
C GLY A 313 5.28 -20.82 0.06
N VAL A 314 6.58 -20.58 0.31
CA VAL A 314 7.32 -21.23 1.40
C VAL A 314 7.23 -20.40 2.68
N GLY A 315 6.02 -20.24 3.22
CA GLY A 315 5.74 -19.45 4.43
C GLY A 315 5.84 -20.24 5.74
N THR A 316 6.91 -21.03 5.93
CA THR A 316 7.03 -21.91 7.11
C THR A 316 7.84 -21.28 8.24
N LEU A 317 7.58 -21.70 9.48
CA LEU A 317 8.40 -21.31 10.65
C LEU A 317 9.89 -21.60 10.43
N VAL A 318 10.23 -22.65 9.68
CA VAL A 318 11.62 -22.99 9.32
C VAL A 318 12.27 -21.90 8.46
N GLN A 319 11.54 -21.28 7.52
CA GLN A 319 12.09 -20.17 6.73
C GLN A 319 12.35 -18.94 7.59
N LEU A 320 11.43 -18.64 8.53
CA LEU A 320 11.58 -17.52 9.46
C LEU A 320 12.73 -17.76 10.46
N GLY A 321 12.87 -18.98 10.98
CA GLY A 321 14.01 -19.35 11.83
C GLY A 321 15.34 -19.34 11.07
N GLY A 322 15.32 -19.77 9.81
CA GLY A 322 16.46 -19.63 8.90
C GLY A 322 16.85 -18.17 8.65
N LEU A 323 15.89 -17.26 8.61
CA LEU A 323 16.16 -15.81 8.56
C LEU A 323 16.84 -15.34 9.85
N MET A 324 16.34 -15.70 11.03
CA MET A 324 16.97 -15.32 12.31
C MET A 324 18.43 -15.79 12.39
N GLY A 325 18.71 -17.03 11.98
CA GLY A 325 20.06 -17.56 11.91
C GLY A 325 20.97 -16.79 10.93
N ARG A 326 20.44 -16.41 9.76
CA ARG A 326 21.19 -15.59 8.78
C ARG A 326 21.48 -14.18 9.31
N LEU A 327 20.55 -13.56 10.03
CA LEU A 327 20.74 -12.25 10.63
C LEU A 327 21.81 -12.29 11.74
N CYS A 328 21.72 -13.24 12.67
CA CYS A 328 22.69 -13.42 13.75
C CYS A 328 24.11 -13.71 13.22
N ARG A 329 24.20 -14.51 12.15
CA ARG A 329 25.49 -14.83 11.50
C ARG A 329 26.23 -13.58 11.02
N LYS A 330 25.55 -12.50 10.63
CA LYS A 330 26.21 -11.27 10.14
C LYS A 330 26.99 -10.55 11.23
N HIS A 331 26.67 -10.77 12.50
CA HIS A 331 27.39 -10.18 13.64
C HIS A 331 28.43 -11.14 14.24
N MET A 332 28.33 -12.44 13.98
CA MET A 332 29.30 -13.40 14.48
C MET A 332 30.66 -13.25 13.76
N LYS A 333 31.75 -13.40 14.53
CA LYS A 333 33.11 -13.34 13.97
C LYS A 333 33.29 -14.43 12.91
N PRO A 334 33.90 -14.13 11.74
CA PRO A 334 34.08 -15.11 10.67
C PRO A 334 34.89 -16.34 11.11
N GLU A 335 35.80 -16.17 12.06
CA GLU A 335 36.62 -17.22 12.68
C GLU A 335 35.81 -18.36 13.32
N LEU A 336 34.57 -18.09 13.79
CA LEU A 336 33.68 -19.10 14.39
C LEU A 336 33.09 -20.07 13.35
N PHE A 337 33.20 -19.76 12.06
CA PHE A 337 32.66 -20.58 10.98
C PHE A 337 33.72 -21.15 10.04
N GLU A 338 34.97 -20.67 10.12
CA GLU A 338 36.10 -21.25 9.37
C GLU A 338 36.40 -22.69 9.81
N SER A 339 36.20 -23.03 11.09
CA SER A 339 36.43 -24.40 11.58
C SER A 339 35.34 -25.42 11.19
N LEU A 340 34.24 -24.98 10.56
CA LEU A 340 33.17 -25.84 10.06
C LEU A 340 33.31 -26.12 8.55
N LEU A 341 34.23 -25.43 7.88
CA LEU A 341 34.69 -25.76 6.54
C LEU A 341 35.95 -26.60 6.67
N GLU A 342 35.82 -27.83 7.21
CA GLU A 342 36.84 -28.82 6.88
C GLU A 342 36.81 -28.97 5.35
N PRO A 343 37.93 -28.78 4.64
CA PRO A 343 37.97 -29.14 3.23
C PRO A 343 37.66 -30.63 3.19
N GLU A 344 36.55 -31.02 2.57
CA GLU A 344 36.28 -32.42 2.27
C GLU A 344 37.57 -33.00 1.69
N THR A 345 38.19 -33.94 2.40
CA THR A 345 39.30 -34.71 1.83
C THR A 345 38.77 -35.28 0.52
N PRO A 346 39.36 -34.96 -0.64
CA PRO A 346 38.81 -35.39 -1.91
C PRO A 346 38.76 -36.91 -1.90
N LEU A 347 37.56 -37.48 -2.02
CA LEU A 347 37.42 -38.89 -2.34
C LEU A 347 38.19 -39.12 -3.66
N PRO A 348 39.02 -40.16 -3.78
CA PRO A 348 39.77 -40.40 -4.99
C PRO A 348 38.79 -40.72 -6.12
N ILE A 349 38.59 -39.75 -7.01
CA ILE A 349 37.84 -39.93 -8.26
C ILE A 349 38.84 -40.47 -9.28
N GLY A 350 38.66 -41.73 -9.67
CA GLY A 350 39.31 -42.32 -10.82
C GLY A 350 38.94 -41.56 -12.10
N ASP A 351 39.92 -41.49 -12.99
CA ASP A 351 39.99 -40.73 -14.24
C ASP A 351 38.67 -40.24 -14.88
N GLY A 352 38.66 -38.94 -15.16
CA GLY A 352 38.16 -38.41 -16.42
C GLY A 352 36.68 -38.10 -16.50
N THR A 353 36.27 -36.92 -16.02
CA THR A 353 35.32 -36.03 -16.70
C THR A 353 35.19 -34.70 -15.95
N GLN A 354 35.50 -33.59 -16.62
CA GLN A 354 35.19 -32.23 -16.14
C GLN A 354 33.66 -32.03 -16.11
N TYR A 355 33.10 -31.36 -15.09
CA TYR A 355 32.17 -30.21 -15.24
C TYR A 355 31.64 -29.65 -13.88
N SER A 356 31.69 -28.31 -13.82
CA SER A 356 30.89 -27.28 -13.12
C SER A 356 30.59 -27.32 -11.61
N TYR A 357 31.00 -26.23 -10.95
CA TYR A 357 30.55 -25.76 -9.64
C TYR A 357 29.03 -25.58 -9.57
N HIS A 358 28.36 -26.41 -8.75
CA HIS A 358 27.06 -26.12 -8.15
C HIS A 358 27.01 -26.78 -6.77
N ALA A 359 27.41 -26.05 -5.73
CA ALA A 359 27.31 -26.50 -4.35
C ALA A 359 25.93 -26.12 -3.79
N TYR A 360 24.95 -27.02 -3.91
CA TYR A 360 23.74 -27.00 -3.10
C TYR A 360 24.06 -27.63 -1.74
N CYS A 361 23.99 -26.86 -0.66
CA CYS A 361 24.11 -27.39 0.71
C CYS A 361 22.85 -28.22 1.07
N HIS A 362 22.92 -29.54 0.89
CA HIS A 362 22.00 -30.49 1.50
C HIS A 362 22.52 -30.84 2.91
N TRP A 363 21.76 -30.49 3.95
CA TRP A 363 22.05 -30.94 5.32
C TRP A 363 21.64 -32.41 5.48
N LYS A 364 22.59 -33.32 5.71
CA LYS A 364 22.30 -34.67 6.25
C LYS A 364 22.20 -34.57 7.77
N LEU A 365 21.08 -35.05 8.33
CA LEU A 365 20.81 -35.12 9.77
C LEU A 365 21.80 -35.97 10.59
N SER A 366 22.76 -36.66 9.96
CA SER A 366 23.70 -37.55 10.63
C SER A 366 24.84 -36.82 11.37
N ASP A 367 25.15 -35.58 10.99
CA ASP A 367 26.43 -34.93 11.35
C ASP A 367 26.31 -33.89 12.47
N MET A 368 25.20 -33.89 13.22
CA MET A 368 25.06 -33.06 14.41
C MET A 368 25.82 -33.67 15.61
N PRO A 369 26.63 -32.88 16.37
CA PRO A 369 27.23 -33.33 17.62
C PRO A 369 26.14 -33.71 18.63
N THR A 370 26.41 -34.73 19.44
CA THR A 370 25.46 -35.44 20.32
C THR A 370 24.69 -34.56 21.33
N ARG A 371 25.05 -33.28 21.47
CA ARG A 371 24.35 -32.31 22.33
C ARG A 371 23.13 -31.67 21.66
N ALA A 372 22.98 -31.79 20.34
CA ALA A 372 21.81 -31.34 19.57
C ALA A 372 20.77 -32.44 19.34
N ARG A 373 20.89 -33.61 20.00
CA ARG A 373 19.89 -34.70 19.93
C ARG A 373 18.80 -34.63 21.00
N ARG A 374 18.68 -33.50 21.69
CA ARG A 374 17.55 -33.22 22.60
C ARG A 374 16.88 -31.92 22.18
N PHE A 375 16.25 -31.91 21.01
CA PHE A 375 15.07 -31.13 20.67
C PHE A 375 14.34 -31.81 19.51
#